data_AF-A0A3D5V9A6-F1
#
_entry.id   AF-A0A3D5V9A6-F1
#
_cell.length_a   1.000
_cell.length_b   1.000
_cell.length_c   1.000
_cell.angle_alpha   90.00
_cell.angle_beta   90.00
_cell.angle_gamma   90.00
#
_symmetry.space_group_name_H-M   'P 1'
#
loop_
_entity.id
_entity.type
_entity.pdbx_description
1 polymer ?
#
loop_
_entity_poly.entity_id
_entity_poly.type
_entity_poly.pdbx_seq_one_letter_code
_entity_poly.pdbx_strand_id
1 'polypeptide(L)' 'SSIVFILYYGALTLGEELADNGTISPVFAMWFADVLFAIIGVYLVITSVRESKFIRLDLLGEKIMKMLKLK' A
#
# COMPACT_ATOMS: atom_id res chain seq x y z
N SER A 1 10.42 -6.63 -4.53
CA SER A 1 10.51 -5.36 -5.31
C SER A 1 9.52 -5.29 -6.45
N SER A 2 9.27 -6.39 -7.19
CA SER A 2 8.41 -6.40 -8.38
C SER A 2 6.92 -6.08 -8.15
N ILE A 3 6.38 -6.38 -6.96
CA ILE A 3 4.97 -6.08 -6.63
C ILE A 3 4.71 -4.57 -6.58
N VAL A 4 5.61 -3.82 -5.94
CA VAL A 4 5.52 -2.36 -5.87
C VAL A 4 5.59 -1.75 -7.26
N PHE A 5 6.46 -2.28 -8.11
CA PHE A 5 6.57 -1.86 -9.51
C PHE A 5 5.26 -2.11 -10.28
N ILE A 6 4.68 -3.32 -10.18
CA ILE A 6 3.42 -3.65 -10.87
C ILE A 6 2.28 -2.73 -10.41
N LEU A 7 2.16 -2.47 -9.10
CA LEU A 7 1.13 -1.59 -8.57
C LEU A 7 1.32 -0.14 -9.04
N TYR A 8 2.55 0.37 -9.00
CA TYR A 8 2.86 1.73 -9.41
C TYR A 8 2.64 1.92 -10.91
N TYR A 9 3.18 1.02 -11.73
CA TYR A 9 3.02 1.07 -13.18
C TYR A 9 1.55 0.92 -13.58
N GLY A 10 0.82 -0.03 -12.97
CA GLY A 10 -0.61 -0.20 -13.21
C GLY A 10 -1.42 1.05 -12.86
N ALA A 11 -1.08 1.74 -11.77
CA ALA A 11 -1.73 3.01 -11.40
C ALA A 11 -1.46 4.12 -12.43
N LEU A 12 -0.25 4.21 -12.97
CA LEU A 12 0.09 5.16 -14.04
C LEU A 12 -0.66 4.84 -15.34
N THR A 13 -0.68 3.59 -15.79
CA THR A 13 -1.41 3.19 -17.01
C THR A 13 -2.90 3.48 -16.90
N LEU A 14 -3.51 3.22 -15.74
CA LEU A 14 -4.91 3.58 -15.49
C LEU A 14 -5.12 5.09 -15.49
N GLY A 15 -4.21 5.87 -14.90
CA GLY A 15 -4.26 7.32 -14.92
C GLY A 15 -4.19 7.88 -16.34
N GLU A 16 -3.27 7.38 -17.16
CA GLU A 16 -3.11 7.72 -18.56
C GLU A 16 -4.41 7.50 -19.35
N GLU A 17 -5.02 6.32 -19.22
CA GLU A 17 -6.28 6.00 -19.92
C GLU A 17 -7.45 6.89 -19.45
N LEU A 18 -7.50 7.26 -18.17
CA LEU A 18 -8.50 8.21 -17.64
C LEU A 18 -8.27 9.65 -18.13
N ALA A 19 -7.01 10.02 -18.38
CA ALA A 19 -6.65 11.32 -18.91
C ALA A 19 -6.95 11.42 -20.42
N ASP A 20 -6.62 10.37 -21.17
CA ASP A 20 -6.86 10.30 -22.60
C ASP A 20 -8.35 10.35 -22.95
N ASN A 21 -9.18 9.72 -22.11
CA ASN A 21 -10.64 9.79 -22.24
C ASN A 21 -11.25 11.09 -21.69
N GLY A 22 -10.42 12.03 -21.21
CA GLY A 22 -10.86 13.35 -20.72
C GLY A 22 -11.59 13.33 -19.37
N THR A 23 -11.57 12.22 -18.64
CA THR A 23 -12.27 12.08 -17.34
C THR A 23 -11.52 12.83 -16.24
N ILE A 24 -10.19 12.80 -16.26
CA ILE A 24 -9.32 13.49 -15.31
C ILE A 24 -8.31 14.33 -16.11
N SER A 25 -7.90 15.50 -15.61
CA SER A 25 -6.84 16.24 -16.30
C SER A 25 -5.53 15.41 -16.30
N PRO A 26 -4.72 15.45 -17.36
CA PRO A 26 -3.45 14.74 -17.43
C PRO A 26 -2.51 15.04 -16.26
N VAL A 27 -2.51 16.29 -15.77
CA VAL A 27 -1.69 16.70 -14.62
C VAL A 27 -2.12 15.96 -13.36
N PHE A 28 -3.41 15.92 -13.03
CA PHE A 28 -3.85 15.15 -11.85
C PHE A 28 -3.66 13.64 -12.02
N ALA A 29 -3.91 13.10 -13.22
CA ALA A 29 -3.83 11.68 -13.47
C ALA A 29 -2.42 11.12 -13.29
N MET A 30 -1.40 11.82 -13.80
CA MET A 30 0.00 11.37 -13.69
C MET A 30 0.55 11.52 -12.27
N TRP A 31 0.21 12.61 -11.59
CA TRP A 31 0.74 12.91 -10.25
C TRP A 31 0.02 12.16 -9.12
N PHE A 32 -1.16 11.60 -9.38
CA PHE A 32 -1.94 10.89 -8.36
C PHE A 32 -1.18 9.68 -7.79
N ALA A 33 -0.52 8.90 -8.65
CA ALA A 33 0.25 7.74 -8.22
C ALA A 33 1.41 8.16 -7.29
N ASP A 34 2.17 9.19 -7.67
CA ASP A 34 3.26 9.73 -6.84
C ASP A 34 2.79 10.19 -5.46
N VAL A 35 1.71 10.97 -5.42
CA VAL A 35 1.14 11.49 -4.17
C VAL A 35 0.65 10.35 -3.28
N LEU A 36 -0.04 9.36 -3.86
CA LEU A 36 -0.53 8.21 -3.13
C LEU A 36 0.62 7.40 -2.50
N PHE A 37 1.66 7.10 -3.28
CA PHE A 37 2.83 6.38 -2.80
C PHE A 37 3.63 7.19 -1.77
N ALA A 38 3.73 8.51 -1.94
CA ALA A 38 4.35 9.39 -0.95
C ALA A 38 3.60 9.36 0.40
N ILE A 39 2.27 9.44 0.38
CA ILE A 39 1.45 9.37 1.59
C ILE A 39 1.64 8.01 2.29
N ILE A 40 1.56 6.91 1.52
CA ILE A 40 1.76 5.55 2.07
C ILE A 40 3.18 5.40 2.64
N GLY A 41 4.19 5.88 1.91
CA GLY A 41 5.59 5.82 2.33
C GLY A 41 5.83 6.60 3.63
N VAL A 42 5.36 7.85 3.70
CA VAL A 42 5.44 8.67 4.91
C VAL A 42 4.71 8.01 6.07
N TYR A 43 3.50 7.50 5.85
CA TYR A 43 2.73 6.78 6.86
C TYR A 43 3.49 5.57 7.41
N LEU A 44 4.05 4.74 6.52
CA LEU A 44 4.84 3.58 6.91
C LEU A 44 6.10 3.96 7.67
N VAL A 45 6.81 5.01 7.24
CA VAL A 45 8.00 5.53 7.95
C VAL A 45 7.64 6.02 9.34
N ILE A 46 6.61 6.86 9.48
CA ILE A 46 6.15 7.36 10.79
C ILE A 46 5.75 6.19 11.69
N THR A 47 5.02 5.21 11.14
CA THR A 47 4.58 4.04 11.90
C THR A 47 5.74 3.13 12.30
N SER A 48 6.71 2.94 11.41
CA SER A 48 7.93 2.16 11.66
C SER A 48 8.81 2.79 12.73
N VAL A 49 8.97 4.12 12.69
CA VAL A 49 9.76 4.87 13.69
C VAL A 49 9.08 4.85 15.07
N ARG A 50 7.75 4.79 15.11
CA ARG A 50 6.98 4.80 16.36
C ARG A 50 6.97 3.48 17.13
N GLU A 51 7.74 2.46 16.71
CA GLU A 51 7.86 1.16 17.39
C GLU A 51 6.52 0.57 17.87
N SER A 52 5.46 0.86 17.13
CA SER A 52 4.18 0.21 17.38
C SER A 52 4.35 -1.19 16.81
N LYS A 53 4.37 -2.19 17.69
CA LYS A 53 4.17 -3.62 17.37
C LYS A 53 2.82 -3.77 16.65
N PHE A 54 2.73 -3.31 15.41
CA PHE A 54 1.48 -3.13 14.69
C PHE A 54 0.86 -4.48 14.36
N ILE A 55 1.71 -5.49 14.18
CA ILE A 55 1.32 -6.88 14.24
C ILE A 55 2.02 -7.45 15.47
N ARG A 56 1.30 -7.57 16.58
CA ARG A 56 1.66 -8.56 17.58
C ARG A 56 1.46 -9.94 16.94
N LEU A 57 2.46 -10.37 16.17
CA LEU A 57 2.54 -11.72 15.59
C LEU A 57 2.42 -12.78 16.70
N ASP A 58 2.80 -12.40 17.93
CA ASP A 58 2.54 -13.08 19.18
C ASP A 58 1.04 -13.39 19.39
N LEU A 59 0.13 -12.43 19.22
CA LEU A 59 -1.31 -12.65 19.43
C LEU A 59 -1.97 -13.43 18.29
N LEU A 60 -1.53 -13.23 17.05
CA LEU A 60 -2.06 -13.97 15.90
C LEU A 60 -1.59 -15.43 15.95
N GLY A 61 -0.31 -15.65 16.29
CA GLY A 61 0.29 -16.96 16.50
C GLY A 61 -0.40 -17.72 17.63
N GLU A 62 -0.64 -17.08 18.78
CA GLU A 62 -1.38 -17.69 19.89
C GLU A 62 -2.81 -18.06 19.51
N LYS A 63 -3.51 -17.22 18.75
CA LYS A 63 -4.88 -17.47 18.32
C LYS A 63 -4.96 -18.64 17.32
N ILE A 64 -4.01 -18.73 16.40
CA ILE A 64 -3.89 -19.85 15.46
C ILE A 64 -3.52 -21.14 16.20
N MET A 65 -2.58 -21.09 17.15
CA MET A 65 -2.15 -22.23 17.95
C MET A 65 -3.27 -22.78 18.85
N LYS A 66 -4.06 -21.89 19.46
CA LYS A 66 -5.29 -22.26 20.18
C LYS A 66 -6.33 -22.91 19.27
N MET A 67 -6.51 -22.40 18.05
CA MET A 67 -7.48 -22.92 17.10
C MET A 67 -7.07 -24.31 16.57
N LEU A 68 -5.77 -24.54 16.42
CA LEU A 68 -5.19 -25.81 16.00
C LEU A 68 -5.05 -26.85 17.13
N LYS A 69 -5.40 -26.50 18.38
CA LYS A 69 -5.26 -27.37 19.58
C LYS A 69 -3.90 -28.07 19.69
N LEU A 70 -2.84 -27.45 19.17
CA LEU A 70 -1.48 -27.94 19.36
C LEU A 70 -1.03 -27.46 20.74
N LYS A 71 -0.96 -28.39 21.69
CA LYS A 71 -0.41 -28.18 23.03
C LYS A 71 1.03 -28.69 23.06
#